data_AF-A0A6M5YWU3-F1
#
_entry.id   AF-A0A6M5YWU3-F1
#
_cell.length_a   1.000
_cell.length_b   1.000
_cell.length_c   1.000
_cell.angle_alpha   90.00
_cell.angle_beta   90.00
_cell.angle_gamma   90.00
#
_symmetry.space_group_name_H-M   'P 1'
#
loop_
_entity.id
_entity.type
_entity.pdbx_description
1 polymer ?
#
loop_
_entity_poly.entity_id
_entity_poly.type
_entity_poly.pdbx_seq_one_letter_code
_entity_poly.pdbx_strand_id
1 'polypeptide(L)'
;MSEPDPSITQKFNFWYERTAILANGAVVPLVEAEDRFGRLQNLLRRRDCMEWDGLYFLREVCLGRPIDPEPSATLVHERLLEPDGTPDPVMCAVVLASVRGCGRELHLDSPFTDSLDRALAEFVHARNMIRSDMETAPAEAFIQHDPVEDGLKRLRNAPPPPEDRLKDPKSYVEDLVRRANKPKPDSPDGPPPPPK
;
A
#
# COMPACT_ATOMS: atom_id res chain seq x y z
N MET A 1 24.02 5.69 -24.76
CA MET A 1 22.93 5.67 -23.76
C MET A 1 22.28 4.31 -23.91
N SER A 2 22.46 3.42 -22.94
CA SER A 2 21.88 2.07 -22.98
C SER A 2 20.44 2.14 -22.53
N GLU A 3 19.52 1.60 -23.32
CA GLU A 3 18.11 1.45 -22.93
C GLU A 3 18.02 0.59 -21.66
N PRO A 4 17.13 0.93 -20.70
CA PRO A 4 16.94 0.13 -19.52
C PRO A 4 16.35 -1.23 -19.89
N ASP A 5 16.93 -2.30 -19.32
CA ASP A 5 16.52 -3.69 -19.51
C ASP A 5 15.02 -3.88 -19.20
N PRO A 6 14.20 -4.32 -20.18
CA PRO A 6 12.76 -4.49 -20.00
C PRO A 6 12.39 -5.51 -18.91
N SER A 7 13.32 -6.40 -18.53
CA SER A 7 13.11 -7.35 -17.43
C SER A 7 13.18 -6.73 -16.04
N ILE A 8 13.78 -5.54 -15.89
CA ILE A 8 13.78 -4.76 -14.64
C ILE A 8 12.49 -3.96 -14.53
N THR A 9 12.00 -3.41 -15.65
CA THR A 9 10.75 -2.65 -15.72
C THR A 9 9.52 -3.53 -15.46
N GLN A 10 9.50 -4.78 -15.96
CA GLN A 10 8.43 -5.75 -15.64
C GLN A 10 8.43 -6.22 -14.18
N LYS A 11 9.55 -6.09 -13.45
CA LYS A 11 9.68 -6.58 -12.07
C LYS A 11 9.16 -5.61 -11.00
N PHE A 12 8.77 -4.39 -11.37
CA PHE A 12 8.19 -3.40 -10.47
C PHE A 12 6.65 -3.32 -10.54
N ASN A 13 6.00 -3.97 -11.51
CA ASN A 13 4.59 -3.72 -11.84
C ASN A 13 3.54 -4.54 -11.07
N PHE A 14 3.92 -5.57 -10.31
CA PHE A 14 2.91 -6.46 -9.71
C PHE A 14 1.94 -5.72 -8.77
N TRP A 15 2.41 -4.73 -8.01
CA TRP A 15 1.57 -3.92 -7.12
C TRP A 15 0.72 -2.91 -7.90
N TYR A 16 1.31 -2.29 -8.94
CA TYR A 16 0.62 -1.33 -9.80
C TYR A 16 -0.50 -1.97 -10.62
N GLU A 17 -0.38 -3.26 -10.94
CA GLU A 17 -1.38 -4.02 -11.71
C GLU A 17 -2.37 -4.79 -10.81
N ARG A 18 -2.12 -4.89 -9.49
CA ARG A 18 -3.02 -5.57 -8.56
C ARG A 18 -4.28 -4.74 -8.34
N THR A 19 -5.43 -5.40 -8.44
CA THR A 19 -6.73 -4.84 -8.03
C THR A 19 -7.11 -5.34 -6.64
N ALA A 20 -7.76 -4.48 -5.87
CA ALA A 20 -8.32 -4.77 -4.57
C ALA A 20 -9.85 -4.73 -4.63
N ILE A 21 -10.50 -5.60 -3.85
CA ILE A 21 -11.93 -5.54 -3.62
C ILE A 21 -12.14 -4.85 -2.27
N LEU A 22 -12.83 -3.70 -2.29
CA LEU A 22 -13.09 -2.93 -1.08
C LEU A 22 -14.34 -3.43 -0.34
N ALA A 23 -14.52 -3.02 0.91
CA ALA A 23 -15.64 -3.42 1.76
C ALA A 23 -17.04 -3.06 1.21
N ASN A 24 -17.13 -2.09 0.29
CA ASN A 24 -18.37 -1.75 -0.42
C ASN A 24 -18.55 -2.52 -1.74
N GLY A 25 -17.66 -3.47 -2.06
CA GLY A 25 -17.68 -4.27 -3.29
C GLY A 25 -17.03 -3.59 -4.50
N ALA A 26 -16.51 -2.37 -4.37
CA ALA A 26 -15.79 -1.71 -5.45
C ALA A 26 -14.47 -2.43 -5.78
N VAL A 27 -14.15 -2.52 -7.08
CA VAL A 27 -12.90 -3.07 -7.58
C VAL A 27 -12.04 -1.94 -8.11
N VAL A 28 -10.88 -1.72 -7.49
CA VAL A 28 -10.00 -0.58 -7.81
C VAL A 28 -8.53 -1.02 -7.79
N PRO A 29 -7.62 -0.32 -8.48
CA PRO A 29 -6.19 -0.58 -8.35
C PRO A 29 -5.73 -0.40 -6.89
N LEU A 30 -4.94 -1.36 -6.37
CA LEU A 30 -4.48 -1.36 -4.98
C LEU A 30 -3.71 -0.07 -4.65
N VAL A 31 -2.83 0.37 -5.54
CA VAL A 31 -2.00 1.57 -5.35
C VAL A 31 -2.87 2.83 -5.28
N GLU A 32 -3.92 2.92 -6.08
CA GLU A 32 -4.83 4.08 -6.04
C GLU A 32 -5.69 4.07 -4.77
N ALA A 33 -6.17 2.90 -4.36
CA ALA A 33 -6.92 2.74 -3.12
C ALA A 33 -6.05 3.08 -1.89
N GLU A 34 -4.80 2.62 -1.88
CA GLU A 34 -3.81 2.93 -0.85
C GLU A 34 -3.53 4.42 -0.79
N ASP A 35 -3.20 5.06 -1.91
CA ASP A 35 -2.91 6.51 -1.94
C ASP A 35 -4.08 7.31 -1.35
N ARG A 36 -5.31 6.97 -1.75
CA ARG A 36 -6.52 7.68 -1.32
C ARG A 36 -6.80 7.43 0.15
N PHE A 37 -6.63 6.20 0.62
CA PHE A 37 -6.76 5.87 2.04
C PHE A 37 -5.66 6.53 2.88
N GLY A 38 -4.43 6.59 2.38
CA GLY A 38 -3.31 7.29 3.01
C GLY A 38 -3.56 8.79 3.17
N ARG A 39 -4.20 9.44 2.18
CA ARG A 39 -4.65 10.83 2.30
C ARG A 39 -5.67 11.00 3.42
N LEU A 40 -6.64 10.09 3.57
CA LEU A 40 -7.60 10.12 4.69
C LEU A 40 -6.92 9.92 6.05
N GLN A 41 -5.94 9.02 6.14
CA GLN A 41 -5.15 8.82 7.36
C GLN A 41 -4.34 10.07 7.71
N ASN A 42 -3.72 10.72 6.73
CA ASN A 42 -2.98 11.96 6.92
C ASN A 42 -3.89 13.12 7.36
N LEU A 43 -5.11 13.18 6.83
CA LEU A 43 -6.14 14.13 7.26
C LEU A 43 -6.43 14.01 8.76
N LEU A 44 -6.54 12.77 9.27
CA LEU A 44 -6.73 12.53 10.70
C LEU A 44 -5.50 12.82 11.56
N ARG A 45 -4.29 12.69 11.01
CA ARG A 45 -3.05 13.01 11.73
C ARG A 45 -2.89 14.52 11.95
N ARG A 46 -3.41 15.35 11.05
CA ARG A 46 -3.41 16.82 11.14
C ARG A 46 -4.54 17.37 12.02
N ARG A 47 -4.98 16.59 13.02
CA ARG A 47 -6.17 16.81 13.85
C ARG A 47 -6.26 18.17 14.54
N ASP A 48 -5.15 18.89 14.63
CA ASP A 48 -5.07 20.22 15.24
C ASP A 48 -5.37 21.38 14.26
N CYS A 49 -5.49 21.11 12.95
CA CYS A 49 -5.56 22.15 11.91
C CYS A 49 -6.92 22.29 11.22
N MET A 50 -7.81 21.30 11.35
CA MET A 50 -9.14 21.35 10.75
C MET A 50 -10.19 21.26 11.85
N GLU A 51 -11.10 22.23 11.87
CA GLU A 51 -12.29 22.17 12.71
C GLU A 51 -13.17 20.96 12.28
N TRP A 52 -12.91 19.82 12.91
CA TRP A 52 -13.80 18.69 13.28
C TRP A 52 -14.73 18.03 12.23
N ASP A 53 -14.80 18.46 10.96
CA ASP A 53 -15.81 17.95 10.01
C ASP A 53 -15.27 17.48 8.64
N GLY A 54 -13.94 17.44 8.42
CA GLY A 54 -13.39 17.08 7.10
C GLY A 54 -13.87 15.73 6.57
N LEU A 55 -13.86 14.68 7.41
CA LEU A 55 -14.41 13.37 7.05
C LEU A 55 -15.94 13.39 6.85
N TYR A 56 -16.64 14.22 7.62
CA TYR A 56 -18.08 14.35 7.51
C TYR A 56 -18.45 14.95 6.16
N PHE A 57 -17.91 16.12 5.82
CA PHE A 57 -18.19 16.79 4.56
C PHE A 57 -17.74 15.95 3.36
N LEU A 58 -16.58 15.30 3.44
CA LEU A 58 -16.12 14.41 2.37
C LEU A 58 -17.09 13.24 2.15
N ARG A 59 -17.61 12.63 3.23
CA ARG A 59 -18.61 11.56 3.13
C ARG A 59 -19.92 12.08 2.55
N GLU A 60 -20.39 13.25 2.97
CA GLU A 60 -21.62 13.85 2.42
C GLU A 60 -21.50 14.06 0.91
N VAL A 61 -20.37 14.60 0.43
CA VAL A 61 -20.09 14.77 -1.01
C VAL A 61 -20.05 13.42 -1.74
N CYS A 62 -19.41 12.40 -1.18
CA CYS A 62 -19.38 11.05 -1.76
C CYS A 62 -20.76 10.38 -1.81
N LEU A 63 -21.68 10.78 -0.91
CA LEU A 63 -23.08 10.36 -0.93
C LEU A 63 -23.94 11.19 -1.89
N GLY A 64 -23.34 12.13 -2.64
CA GLY A 64 -24.05 13.02 -3.57
C GLY A 64 -24.82 14.14 -2.88
N ARG A 65 -24.49 14.46 -1.63
CA ARG A 65 -25.14 15.53 -0.87
C ARG A 65 -24.36 16.84 -1.03
N PRO A 66 -25.06 17.98 -1.18
CA PRO A 66 -24.40 19.27 -1.26
C PRO A 66 -23.76 19.63 0.08
N ILE A 67 -22.61 20.31 0.02
CA ILE A 67 -21.93 20.90 1.17
C ILE A 67 -21.69 22.38 0.92
N ASP A 68 -21.40 23.12 2.00
CA ASP A 68 -21.10 24.54 1.90
C ASP A 68 -19.79 24.80 1.12
N PRO A 69 -19.65 25.96 0.46
CA PRO A 69 -18.49 26.27 -0.38
C PRO A 69 -17.15 26.29 0.36
N GLU A 70 -17.15 26.74 1.62
CA GLU A 70 -15.94 26.86 2.44
C GLU A 70 -15.33 25.48 2.79
N PRO A 71 -16.09 24.52 3.36
CA PRO A 71 -15.62 23.15 3.50
C PRO A 71 -15.18 22.50 2.19
N SER A 72 -15.89 22.78 1.09
CA SER A 72 -15.51 22.27 -0.23
C SER A 72 -14.14 22.79 -0.65
N ALA A 73 -13.85 24.08 -0.49
CA ALA A 73 -12.56 24.66 -0.82
C ALA A 73 -11.41 24.05 0.00
N THR A 74 -11.63 23.77 1.29
CA THR A 74 -10.66 23.08 2.14
C THR A 74 -10.38 21.66 1.65
N LEU A 75 -11.41 20.89 1.29
CA LEU A 75 -11.23 19.53 0.77
C LEU A 75 -10.50 19.50 -0.59
N VAL A 76 -10.69 20.51 -1.44
CA VAL A 76 -9.90 20.70 -2.67
C VAL A 76 -8.45 21.01 -2.34
N HIS A 77 -8.18 21.90 -1.38
CA HIS A 77 -6.83 22.25 -0.95
C HIS A 77 -6.06 21.03 -0.41
N GLU A 78 -6.74 20.18 0.37
CA GLU A 78 -6.20 18.92 0.90
C GLU A 78 -6.11 17.80 -0.16
N ARG A 79 -6.48 18.06 -1.42
CA ARG A 79 -6.48 17.10 -2.54
C ARG A 79 -7.35 15.86 -2.27
N LEU A 80 -8.46 16.06 -1.57
CA LEU A 80 -9.48 15.05 -1.33
C LEU A 80 -10.65 15.16 -2.32
N LEU A 81 -10.80 16.33 -2.95
CA LEU A 81 -11.69 16.57 -4.08
C LEU A 81 -10.87 17.08 -5.28
N GLU A 82 -11.43 16.89 -6.47
CA GLU A 82 -10.95 17.48 -7.72
C GLU A 82 -11.14 19.01 -7.71
N PRO A 83 -10.46 19.77 -8.60
CA PRO A 83 -10.56 21.24 -8.63
C PRO A 83 -11.98 21.80 -8.82
N ASP A 84 -12.89 21.00 -9.37
CA ASP A 84 -14.30 21.34 -9.56
C ASP A 84 -15.19 21.02 -8.34
N GLY A 85 -14.60 20.50 -7.26
CA GLY A 85 -15.30 20.11 -6.03
C GLY A 85 -15.94 18.73 -6.08
N THR A 86 -15.72 17.95 -7.14
CA THR A 86 -16.22 16.57 -7.24
C THR A 86 -15.22 15.58 -6.63
N PRO A 87 -15.68 14.47 -6.03
CA PRO A 87 -14.77 13.42 -5.59
C PRO A 87 -14.40 12.54 -6.79
N ASP A 88 -13.12 12.19 -6.91
CA ASP A 88 -12.72 11.16 -7.88
C ASP A 88 -13.38 9.81 -7.53
N PRO A 89 -13.71 8.96 -8.51
CA PRO A 89 -14.45 7.72 -8.26
C PRO A 89 -13.76 6.77 -7.27
N VAL A 90 -12.43 6.73 -7.25
CA VAL A 90 -11.67 5.86 -6.34
C VAL A 90 -11.68 6.43 -4.93
N MET A 91 -11.52 7.74 -4.77
CA MET A 91 -11.71 8.42 -3.48
C MET A 91 -13.12 8.16 -2.94
N CYS A 92 -14.16 8.28 -3.77
CA CYS A 92 -15.53 7.99 -3.36
C CYS A 92 -15.67 6.53 -2.87
N ALA A 93 -15.14 5.57 -3.64
CA ALA A 93 -15.15 4.17 -3.26
C ALA A 93 -14.42 3.92 -1.93
N VAL A 94 -13.24 4.51 -1.74
CA VAL A 94 -12.44 4.39 -0.52
C VAL A 94 -13.15 5.03 0.68
N VAL A 95 -13.71 6.23 0.54
CA VAL A 95 -14.45 6.93 1.60
C VAL A 95 -15.66 6.09 2.04
N LEU A 96 -16.46 5.60 1.11
CA LEU A 96 -17.64 4.78 1.43
C LEU A 96 -17.24 3.40 2.00
N ALA A 97 -16.08 2.88 1.62
CA ALA A 97 -15.53 1.63 2.16
C ALA A 97 -14.85 1.79 3.54
N SER A 98 -14.34 2.97 3.90
CA SER A 98 -13.52 3.17 5.10
C SER A 98 -14.18 4.01 6.20
N VAL A 99 -15.03 4.98 5.86
CA VAL A 99 -15.66 5.85 6.84
C VAL A 99 -16.85 5.14 7.50
N ARG A 100 -16.86 5.14 8.82
CA ARG A 100 -17.85 4.48 9.67
C ARG A 100 -18.36 5.43 10.74
N GLY A 101 -19.54 5.14 11.28
CA GLY A 101 -20.22 5.96 12.29
C GLY A 101 -21.37 6.80 11.74
N CYS A 102 -21.89 7.68 12.60
CA CYS A 102 -23.11 8.46 12.36
C CYS A 102 -22.89 9.95 12.69
N GLY A 103 -23.54 10.83 11.92
CA GLY A 103 -23.37 12.27 12.06
C GLY A 103 -21.89 12.65 12.01
N ARG A 104 -21.43 13.38 13.02
CA ARG A 104 -20.04 13.84 13.15
C ARG A 104 -19.15 12.86 13.92
N GLU A 105 -19.71 11.77 14.47
CA GLU A 105 -18.96 10.74 15.18
C GLU A 105 -18.42 9.71 14.18
N LEU A 106 -17.50 10.16 13.33
CA LEU A 106 -16.92 9.35 12.26
C LEU A 106 -15.53 8.83 12.62
N HIS A 107 -15.26 7.60 12.20
CA HIS A 107 -13.95 6.96 12.29
C HIS A 107 -13.57 6.32 10.96
N LEU A 108 -12.25 6.13 10.78
CA LEU A 108 -11.70 5.42 9.63
C LEU A 108 -11.38 3.98 10.02
N ASP A 109 -11.84 3.05 9.19
CA ASP A 109 -11.43 1.65 9.19
C ASP A 109 -10.77 1.30 7.85
N SER A 110 -10.01 0.21 7.81
CA SER A 110 -9.37 -0.27 6.59
C SER A 110 -10.44 -0.57 5.53
N PRO A 111 -10.32 -0.05 4.28
CA PRO A 111 -11.27 -0.34 3.22
C PRO A 111 -11.07 -1.75 2.65
N PHE A 112 -9.95 -2.42 2.95
CA PHE A 112 -9.56 -3.71 2.40
C PHE A 112 -10.14 -4.88 3.19
N THR A 113 -10.83 -5.77 2.49
CA THR A 113 -11.39 -7.00 3.08
C THR A 113 -10.40 -8.15 3.11
N ASP A 114 -9.47 -8.22 2.14
CA ASP A 114 -8.41 -9.22 2.12
C ASP A 114 -7.23 -8.77 3.02
N SER A 115 -6.81 -9.67 3.91
CA SER A 115 -5.62 -9.48 4.76
C SER A 115 -4.34 -9.22 3.96
N LEU A 116 -4.19 -9.84 2.79
CA LEU A 116 -3.04 -9.63 1.92
C LEU A 116 -3.06 -8.22 1.33
N ASP A 117 -4.22 -7.76 0.83
CA ASP A 117 -4.36 -6.41 0.28
C ASP A 117 -4.09 -5.34 1.34
N ARG A 118 -4.56 -5.57 2.57
CA ARG A 118 -4.26 -4.70 3.70
C ARG A 118 -2.76 -4.62 3.98
N ALA A 119 -2.09 -5.77 4.10
CA ALA A 119 -0.66 -5.81 4.36
C ALA A 119 0.15 -5.16 3.23
N LEU A 120 -0.25 -5.37 1.98
CA LEU A 120 0.39 -4.74 0.82
C LEU A 120 0.15 -3.22 0.80
N ALA A 121 -1.06 -2.76 1.11
CA ALA A 121 -1.35 -1.34 1.19
C ALA A 121 -0.53 -0.66 2.30
N GLU A 122 -0.45 -1.25 3.49
CA GLU A 122 0.39 -0.74 4.58
C GLU A 122 1.87 -0.66 4.18
N PHE A 123 2.36 -1.68 3.48
CA PHE A 123 3.72 -1.71 2.96
C PHE A 123 3.98 -0.60 1.93
N VAL A 124 3.09 -0.44 0.95
CA VAL A 124 3.19 0.63 -0.06
C VAL A 124 3.15 2.01 0.61
N HIS A 125 2.24 2.20 1.56
CA HIS A 125 2.10 3.43 2.32
C HIS A 125 3.39 3.81 3.07
N ALA A 126 3.98 2.86 3.80
CA ALA A 126 5.20 3.09 4.56
C ALA A 126 6.36 3.55 3.66
N ARG A 127 6.47 2.98 2.45
CA ARG A 127 7.50 3.40 1.47
C ARG A 127 7.23 4.78 0.92
N ASN A 128 5.97 5.10 0.62
CA ASN A 128 5.59 6.42 0.13
C ASN A 128 5.91 7.49 1.17
N MET A 129 5.69 7.20 2.46
CA MET A 129 6.14 8.07 3.56
C MET A 129 7.66 8.24 3.62
N ILE A 130 8.42 7.14 3.52
CA ILE A 130 9.89 7.22 3.50
C ILE A 130 10.38 8.11 2.35
N ARG A 131 9.77 7.97 1.17
CA ARG A 131 10.10 8.80 0.00
C ARG A 131 9.71 10.26 0.15
N SER A 132 8.64 10.58 0.89
CA SER A 132 8.23 11.96 1.14
C SER A 132 9.08 12.64 2.20
N ASP A 133 9.56 11.88 3.19
CA ASP A 133 10.17 12.42 4.41
C ASP A 133 11.71 12.43 4.36
N MET A 134 12.32 11.78 3.38
CA MET A 134 13.77 11.70 3.21
C MET A 134 14.22 12.23 1.84
N GLU A 135 15.47 12.67 1.75
CA GLU A 135 16.10 12.97 0.46
C GLU A 135 16.11 11.71 -0.43
N THR A 136 15.96 11.91 -1.75
CA THR A 136 15.68 10.83 -2.71
C THR A 136 16.73 9.72 -2.71
N ALA A 137 18.03 10.06 -2.67
CA ALA A 137 19.09 9.06 -2.70
C ALA A 137 19.15 8.19 -1.41
N PRO A 138 19.05 8.77 -0.20
CA PRO A 138 18.87 7.99 1.04
C PRO A 138 17.60 7.14 1.08
N ALA A 139 16.46 7.68 0.65
CA ALA A 139 15.18 6.96 0.64
C ALA A 139 15.25 5.71 -0.24
N GLU A 140 15.77 5.85 -1.46
CA GLU A 140 15.90 4.74 -2.40
C GLU A 140 16.93 3.70 -1.93
N ALA A 141 18.02 4.11 -1.28
CA ALA A 141 18.98 3.17 -0.68
C ALA A 141 18.36 2.35 0.46
N PHE A 142 17.55 2.97 1.32
CA PHE A 142 16.83 2.28 2.39
C PHE A 142 15.81 1.28 1.82
N ILE A 143 15.05 1.71 0.82
CA ILE A 143 14.02 0.91 0.17
C ILE A 143 14.62 -0.28 -0.61
N GLN A 144 15.79 -0.13 -1.22
CA GLN A 144 16.46 -1.19 -1.98
C GLN A 144 16.87 -2.41 -1.12
N HIS A 145 17.02 -2.22 0.19
CA HIS A 145 17.40 -3.28 1.13
C HIS A 145 16.25 -3.73 2.03
N ASP A 146 15.01 -3.46 1.63
CA ASP A 146 13.83 -3.85 2.39
C ASP A 146 13.70 -5.39 2.44
N PRO A 147 13.79 -6.02 3.62
CA PRO A 147 13.72 -7.47 3.76
C PRO A 147 12.37 -8.05 3.31
N VAL A 148 11.29 -7.26 3.34
CA VAL A 148 9.97 -7.66 2.84
C VAL A 148 9.99 -7.73 1.31
N GLU A 149 10.60 -6.76 0.64
CA GLU A 149 10.72 -6.78 -0.82
C GLU A 149 11.61 -7.94 -1.29
N ASP A 150 12.71 -8.21 -0.59
CA ASP A 150 13.55 -9.37 -0.84
C ASP A 150 12.79 -10.69 -0.64
N GLY A 151 11.94 -10.77 0.39
CA GLY A 151 11.04 -11.90 0.63
C GLY A 151 10.02 -12.10 -0.50
N LEU A 152 9.39 -11.01 -0.95
CA LEU A 152 8.42 -11.02 -2.04
C LEU A 152 9.07 -11.37 -3.39
N LYS A 153 10.27 -10.84 -3.68
CA LYS A 153 11.07 -11.21 -4.87
C LYS A 153 11.41 -12.70 -4.86
N ARG A 154 11.76 -13.27 -3.71
CA ARG A 154 12.01 -14.72 -3.57
C ARG A 154 10.76 -15.55 -3.81
N LEU A 155 9.61 -15.12 -3.28
CA LEU A 155 8.32 -15.79 -3.53
C LEU A 155 7.92 -15.74 -5.01
N ARG A 156 8.10 -14.59 -5.68
CA ARG A 156 7.81 -14.46 -7.12
C ARG A 156 8.70 -15.35 -7.98
N ASN A 157 9.98 -15.44 -7.62
CA ASN A 157 10.95 -16.27 -8.34
C ASN A 157 10.94 -17.72 -7.83
N ALA A 158 10.06 -18.07 -6.88
CA ALA A 158 9.94 -19.43 -6.42
C ALA A 158 9.36 -20.26 -7.57
N PRO A 159 9.96 -21.43 -7.88
CA PRO A 159 9.40 -22.31 -8.89
C PRO A 159 7.97 -22.69 -8.49
N PRO A 160 7.04 -22.79 -9.45
CA PRO A 160 5.67 -23.20 -9.16
C PRO A 160 5.69 -24.52 -8.37
N PRO A 161 4.77 -24.71 -7.42
CA PRO A 161 4.67 -25.96 -6.70
C PRO A 161 4.58 -27.12 -7.71
N PRO A 162 5.35 -28.21 -7.52
CA PRO A 162 5.15 -29.40 -8.33
C PRO A 162 3.69 -29.86 -8.20
N GLU A 163 3.08 -30.24 -9.33
CA GLU A 163 1.63 -30.48 -9.46
C GLU A 163 1.08 -31.46 -8.42
N ASP A 164 1.91 -32.38 -7.92
CA ASP A 164 1.56 -33.35 -6.88
C ASP A 164 1.29 -32.74 -5.50
N ARG A 165 1.71 -31.50 -5.23
CA ARG A 165 1.55 -30.82 -3.93
C ARG A 165 0.40 -29.80 -3.88
N LEU A 166 -0.30 -29.57 -4.98
CA LEU A 166 -1.47 -28.67 -5.04
C LEU A 166 -2.69 -29.21 -4.26
N LYS A 167 -2.61 -30.43 -3.72
CA LYS A 167 -3.67 -31.03 -2.89
C LYS A 167 -3.78 -30.41 -1.49
N ASP A 168 -2.77 -29.69 -1.01
CA ASP A 168 -2.84 -28.94 0.25
C ASP A 168 -2.01 -27.64 0.22
N PRO A 169 -2.64 -26.49 -0.10
CA PRO A 169 -1.99 -25.19 -0.20
C PRO A 169 -1.26 -24.75 1.09
N LYS A 170 -1.72 -25.20 2.27
CA LYS A 170 -1.08 -24.84 3.56
C LYS A 170 0.31 -25.48 3.69
N SER A 171 0.44 -26.75 3.29
CA SER A 171 1.71 -27.48 3.32
C SER A 171 2.78 -26.82 2.46
N TYR A 172 2.40 -26.26 1.30
CA TYR A 172 3.36 -25.59 0.41
C TYR A 172 3.87 -24.26 0.98
N VAL A 173 2.98 -23.46 1.57
CA VAL A 173 3.38 -22.19 2.21
C VAL A 173 4.26 -22.45 3.44
N GLU A 174 3.93 -23.44 4.26
CA GLU A 174 4.77 -23.84 5.40
C GLU A 174 6.15 -24.31 4.94
N ASP A 175 6.25 -25.09 3.86
CA ASP A 175 7.53 -25.53 3.29
C ASP A 175 8.34 -24.36 2.72
N LEU A 176 7.70 -23.36 2.10
CA LEU A 176 8.36 -22.14 1.62
C LEU A 176 8.94 -21.32 2.78
N VAL A 177 8.15 -21.10 3.83
CA VAL A 177 8.60 -20.41 5.06
C VAL A 177 9.76 -21.16 5.71
N ARG A 178 9.68 -22.50 5.76
CA ARG A 178 10.74 -23.35 6.33
C ARG A 178 12.03 -23.32 5.51
N ARG A 179 11.93 -23.21 4.19
CA ARG A 179 13.10 -23.04 3.30
C ARG A 179 13.69 -21.64 3.39
N ALA A 180 12.86 -20.61 3.50
CA ALA A 180 13.31 -19.23 3.67
C ALA A 180 14.06 -19.02 4.99
N ASN A 181 13.67 -19.74 6.05
CA ASN A 181 14.28 -19.69 7.37
C ASN A 181 15.43 -20.69 7.60
N LYS A 182 15.85 -21.45 6.58
CA LYS A 182 17.07 -22.27 6.70
C LYS A 182 18.29 -21.35 6.73
N PRO A 183 19.19 -21.48 7.72
CA PRO A 183 20.47 -20.80 7.67
C PRO A 183 21.20 -21.23 6.39
N LYS A 184 21.81 -20.27 5.68
CA LYS A 184 22.67 -20.59 4.55
C LYS A 184 23.77 -21.54 5.04
N PRO A 185 24.14 -22.58 4.28
CA PRO A 185 25.32 -23.36 4.60
C PRO A 185 26.52 -22.40 4.62
N ASP A 186 27.36 -22.52 5.65
CA ASP A 186 28.58 -21.75 5.80
C ASP A 186 29.37 -21.81 4.50
N SER A 187 29.63 -20.64 3.89
CA SER A 187 30.57 -20.54 2.77
C SER A 187 31.94 -21.03 3.25
N PRO A 188 32.57 -22.01 2.57
CA PRO A 188 33.89 -22.48 2.94
C PRO A 188 34.94 -21.54 2.35
N ASP A 189 35.03 -20.30 2.84
CA ASP A 189 36.11 -19.37 2.50
C ASP A 189 36.33 -18.40 3.67
N GLY A 190 36.86 -18.93 4.78
CA GLY A 190 37.49 -18.10 5.80
C GLY A 190 38.80 -17.51 5.25
N PRO A 191 39.15 -16.26 5.59
CA PRO A 191 40.41 -15.67 5.14
C PRO A 191 41.61 -16.48 5.65
N PRO A 192 42.68 -16.61 4.86
CA PRO A 192 43.84 -17.40 5.25
C PRO A 192 44.52 -16.81 6.49
N PRO A 193 45.11 -17.65 7.37
CA PRO A 193 45.73 -17.20 8.61
C PRO A 193 46.95 -16.30 8.33
N PRO A 194 47.25 -15.35 9.23
CA PRO A 194 48.37 -14.43 9.04
C PRO A 194 49.72 -15.18 9.08
N PRO A 195 50.71 -14.72 8.29
CA PRO A 195 52.03 -15.34 8.25
C PRO A 195 52.76 -15.17 9.59
N LYS A 196 53.52 -16.21 9.95
CA LYS A 196 54.41 -16.23 11.13
C LYS A 196 55.66 -15.41 10.91
#